data_AF-A0A1F6LPB3-F1
#
_entry.id   AF-A0A1F6LPB3-F1
#
_cell.length_a   1.000
_cell.length_b   1.000
_cell.length_c   1.000
_cell.angle_alpha   90.00
_cell.angle_beta   90.00
_cell.angle_gamma   90.00
#
_symmetry.space_group_name_H-M   'P 1'
#
loop_
_entity.id
_entity.type
_entity.pdbx_description
1 polymer ?
#
loop_
_entity_poly.entity_id
_entity_poly.type
_entity_poly.pdbx_seq_one_letter_code
_entity_poly.pdbx_strand_id
1 'polypeptide(L)' 'MKTPAACFECGKVHMEYVTGPCKLGDGFVVEELTYLKCKSCKAIFFDPEAMDEIQKQRRPVKAR' A
#
# COMPACT_ATOMS: atom_id res chain seq x y z
N MET A 1 -16.66 13.32 5.92
CA MET A 1 -16.43 13.21 4.46
C MET A 1 -14.98 12.82 4.26
N LYS A 2 -14.67 11.65 3.69
CA LYS A 2 -13.28 11.29 3.33
C LYS A 2 -12.94 12.05 2.04
N THR A 3 -12.15 13.12 2.15
CA THR A 3 -11.71 13.93 1.01
C THR A 3 -10.95 13.04 0.04
N PRO A 4 -11.27 13.06 -1.27
CA PRO A 4 -10.52 12.28 -2.24
C PRO A 4 -9.08 12.79 -2.27
N ALA A 5 -8.12 11.93 -1.95
CA ALA A 5 -6.72 12.30 -1.86
C ALA A 5 -6.17 12.64 -3.26
N ALA A 6 -5.54 13.80 -3.39
CA ALA A 6 -4.78 14.15 -4.58
C ALA A 6 -3.49 13.33 -4.60
N CYS A 7 -3.16 12.72 -5.74
CA CYS A 7 -1.90 12.02 -5.88
C CYS A 7 -0.74 13.02 -5.85
N PHE A 8 0.20 12.85 -4.92
CA PHE A 8 1.37 13.73 -4.80
C PHE A 8 2.28 13.74 -6.04
N GLU A 9 2.31 12.64 -6.80
CA GLU A 9 3.15 12.52 -8.00
C GLU A 9 2.60 13.27 -9.22
N CYS A 10 1.28 13.24 -9.42
CA CYS A 10 0.67 13.76 -10.65
C CYS A 10 -0.39 14.84 -10.44
N GLY A 11 -0.71 15.18 -9.19
CA GLY A 11 -1.72 16.17 -8.81
C GLY A 11 -3.17 15.76 -9.10
N LYS A 12 -3.41 14.59 -9.71
CA LYS A 12 -4.76 14.11 -10.04
C LYS A 12 -5.43 13.48 -8.84
N VAL A 13 -6.72 13.80 -8.65
CA VAL A 13 -7.54 13.34 -7.52
C VAL A 13 -8.20 11.99 -7.83
N HIS A 14 -7.39 11.00 -8.17
CA HIS A 14 -7.83 9.66 -8.58
C HIS A 14 -6.98 8.59 -7.89
N MET A 15 -7.08 8.52 -6.56
CA MET A 15 -6.47 7.45 -5.74
C MET A 15 -7.55 6.47 -5.30
N GLU A 16 -7.27 5.18 -5.39
CA GLU A 16 -8.16 4.10 -4.92
C GLU A 16 -7.40 3.21 -3.94
N TYR A 17 -8.11 2.64 -2.96
CA TYR A 17 -7.57 1.60 -2.10
C TYR A 17 -7.61 0.27 -2.86
N VAL A 18 -6.47 -0.38 -2.96
CA VAL A 18 -6.30 -1.70 -3.56
C VAL A 18 -5.84 -2.64 -2.46
N THR A 19 -6.56 -3.74 -2.29
CA THR A 19 -6.17 -4.83 -1.38
C THR A 19 -5.76 -6.03 -2.22
N GLY A 20 -4.58 -6.58 -1.93
CA GLY A 20 -4.11 -7.80 -2.59
C GLY A 20 -2.62 -8.03 -2.42
N PRO A 21 -2.07 -9.02 -3.14
CA PRO A 21 -0.66 -9.36 -3.04
C PRO A 21 0.22 -8.23 -3.59
N CYS A 22 1.16 -7.76 -2.78
CA CYS A 22 2.09 -6.71 -3.14
C CYS A 22 3.53 -7.20 -2.99
N LYS A 23 4.27 -7.17 -4.10
CA LYS A 23 5.70 -7.45 -4.10
C LYS A 23 6.47 -6.17 -3.80
N LEU A 24 7.18 -6.16 -2.69
CA LEU A 24 8.05 -5.07 -2.27
C LEU A 24 9.38 -5.09 -3.06
N GLY A 25 10.08 -3.95 -3.09
CA GLY A 25 11.31 -3.78 -3.88
C GLY A 25 12.47 -4.68 -3.44
N ASP A 26 12.45 -5.17 -2.20
CA ASP A 26 13.40 -6.13 -1.65
C ASP A 26 13.10 -7.60 -2.02
N GLY A 27 12.00 -7.85 -2.74
CA GLY A 27 11.58 -9.19 -3.16
C GLY A 27 10.60 -9.88 -2.20
N PHE A 28 10.32 -9.29 -1.04
CA PHE A 28 9.27 -9.78 -0.12
C PHE A 28 7.88 -9.62 -0.76
N VAL A 29 7.06 -10.66 -0.65
CA VAL A 29 5.67 -10.64 -1.13
C VAL A 29 4.75 -10.62 0.09
N VAL A 30 3.99 -9.54 0.21
CA VAL A 30 2.93 -9.40 1.20
C VAL A 30 1.66 -9.94 0.56
N GLU A 31 1.07 -11.01 1.06
CA GLU A 31 -0.06 -11.67 0.39
C GLU A 31 -1.35 -10.84 0.45
N GLU A 32 -1.57 -10.19 1.59
CA GLU A 32 -2.71 -9.31 1.81
C GLU A 32 -2.20 -7.95 2.29
N LEU A 33 -2.12 -6.99 1.37
CA LEU A 33 -1.75 -5.61 1.68
C LEU A 33 -2.77 -4.65 1.09
N THR A 34 -3.29 -3.77 1.93
CA THR A 34 -4.11 -2.64 1.48
C THR A 34 -3.23 -1.43 1.26
N TYR A 35 -3.18 -0.91 0.04
CA TYR A 35 -2.39 0.27 -0.33
C TYR A 35 -3.18 1.20 -1.25
N LEU A 36 -2.79 2.47 -1.28
CA LEU A 36 -3.36 3.45 -2.20
C LEU A 36 -2.65 3.37 -3.54
N LYS A 37 -3.42 3.28 -4.62
CA LYS A 37 -2.91 3.33 -5.98
C LYS A 37 -3.57 4.47 -6.75
N CYS A 38 -2.76 5.28 -7.42
CA CYS A 38 -3.28 6.27 -8.34
C CYS A 38 -3.66 5.62 -9.67
N LYS A 39 -4.91 5.75 -10.13
CA LYS A 39 -5.31 5.25 -11.48
C LYS A 39 -4.60 5.96 -12.62
N SER A 40 -4.16 7.20 -12.40
CA SER A 40 -3.60 8.03 -13.46
C SER A 40 -2.13 7.75 -13.73
N CYS A 41 -1.27 7.90 -12.71
CA CYS A 41 0.18 7.69 -12.85
C CYS A 41 0.63 6.31 -12.37
N LYS A 42 -0.28 5.49 -11.82
CA LYS A 42 0.03 4.18 -11.21
C LYS A 42 0.97 4.25 -10.00
N ALA A 43 1.20 5.45 -9.44
CA ALA A 43 1.94 5.61 -8.20
C ALA A 43 1.25 4.85 -7.06
N ILE A 44 2.06 4.17 -6.24
CA ILE A 44 1.63 3.40 -5.09
C ILE A 44 2.04 4.17 -3.85
N PHE A 45 1.09 4.37 -2.94
CA PHE A 45 1.29 5.00 -1.65
C PHE A 45 0.92 4.00 -0.57
N PHE A 46 1.83 3.80 0.38
CA PHE A 46 1.62 2.94 1.53
C PHE A 46 1.24 3.83 2.71
N ASP A 47 -0.01 3.74 3.15
CA ASP A 47 -0.45 4.40 4.37
C ASP A 47 0.26 3.80 5.61
N PRO A 48 0.26 4.51 6.76
CA PRO A 48 0.83 3.99 8.00
C PRO A 48 0.30 2.60 8.37
N GLU A 49 -0.98 2.32 8.10
CA GLU A 49 -1.59 1.00 8.30
C GLU A 49 -0.99 -0.08 7.38
N ALA A 50 -0.74 0.26 6.10
CA ALA A 50 -0.08 -0.63 5.15
C ALA A 50 1.36 -0.94 5.59
N MET A 51 2.07 0.09 6.07
CA MET A 51 3.43 -0.06 6.60
C MET A 51 3.45 -0.93 7.85
N ASP A 52 2.46 -0.81 8.73
CA ASP A 52 2.30 -1.67 9.90
C ASP A 52 2.05 -3.13 9.50
N GLU A 53 1.20 -3.38 8.50
CA GLU A 53 0.94 -4.72 8.00
C GLU A 53 2.17 -5.35 7.31
N ILE A 54 2.90 -4.57 6.53
CA ILE A 54 4.20 -4.97 5.97
C ILE A 54 5.15 -5.38 7.11
N GLN A 55 5.23 -4.59 8.18
CA GLN A 55 6.08 -4.90 9.33
C GLN A 55 5.60 -6.11 10.14
N LYS A 56 4.29 -6.35 10.22
CA LYS A 56 3.72 -7.53 10.86
C LYS A 56 4.03 -8.81 10.08
N GLN A 57 3.83 -8.80 8.76
CA GLN A 57 4.14 -9.95 7.91
C GLN A 57 5.65 -10.17 7.76
N ARG A 58 6.45 -9.09 7.75
CA ARG A 58 7.92 -9.17 7.76
C ARG A 58 8.49 -9.65 9.08
N ARG A 59 7.82 -9.37 10.21
CA ARG A 59 8.18 -10.04 11.45
C ARG A 59 7.96 -11.52 11.19
N PRO A 60 8.99 -12.38 11.25
CA PRO A 60 8.74 -13.80 11.26
C PRO A 60 7.76 -14.01 12.40
N VAL A 61 6.58 -14.55 12.11
CA VAL A 61 5.73 -15.11 13.14
C VAL A 61 6.66 -16.05 13.88
N LYS A 62 7.14 -15.63 15.05
CA LYS A 62 7.85 -16.51 15.94
C LYS A 62 6.79 -17.55 16.27
N ALA A 63 6.86 -18.67 15.56
CA ALA A 63 6.25 -19.90 15.98
C ALA A 63 6.76 -20.14 17.40
N ARG A 64 5.91 -19.84 18.38
CA ARG A 64 6.05 -20.39 19.72
C ARG A 64 4.72 -20.37 20.44
#